data_AF-A0A964VH12-F1
#
_entry.id   AF-A0A964VH12-F1
#
_cell.length_a   1.000
_cell.length_b   1.000
_cell.length_c   1.000
_cell.angle_alpha   90.00
_cell.angle_beta   90.00
_cell.angle_gamma   90.00
#
_symmetry.space_group_name_H-M   'P 1'
#
loop_
_entity.id
_entity.type
_entity.pdbx_description
1 polymer ?
#
loop_
_entity_poly.entity_id
_entity_poly.type
_entity_poly.pdbx_seq_one_letter_code
_entity_poly.pdbx_strand_id
1 'polypeptide(L)'
;MTADTFIQSIGNLPGLLPEMTESLTAIASGLTDQEREIAIAELTKLSDEAVTKEHAIEDAFRAQDTALKTFRKQRVPEIKAIVTKKEQSDADMLLSTIDAL
;
A
#
# COMPACT_ATOMS: atom_id res chain seq x y z
N MET A 1 -12.75 -28.94 -19.14
CA MET A 1 -11.90 -29.36 -18.00
C MET A 1 -12.72 -30.03 -16.90
N THR A 2 -12.13 -30.91 -16.08
CA THR A 2 -12.84 -31.56 -14.94
C THR A 2 -13.05 -30.61 -13.75
N ALA A 3 -13.97 -30.97 -12.85
CA ALA A 3 -14.21 -30.22 -11.62
C ALA A 3 -12.97 -30.17 -10.72
N ASP A 4 -12.23 -31.27 -10.58
CA ASP A 4 -11.01 -31.31 -9.76
C ASP A 4 -9.90 -30.40 -10.31
N THR A 5 -9.72 -30.37 -11.64
CA THR A 5 -8.77 -29.45 -12.28
C THR A 5 -9.17 -28.00 -12.08
N PHE A 6 -10.47 -27.70 -12.13
CA PHE A 6 -11.00 -26.37 -11.84
C PHE A 6 -10.74 -25.96 -10.38
N ILE A 7 -11.03 -26.83 -9.41
CA ILE A 7 -10.82 -26.59 -7.99
C ILE A 7 -9.33 -26.35 -7.69
N GLN A 8 -8.43 -27.14 -8.28
CA GLN A 8 -6.99 -26.88 -8.18
C GLN A 8 -6.60 -25.53 -8.78
N SER A 9 -7.19 -25.17 -9.92
CA SER A 9 -6.88 -23.90 -10.59
C SER A 9 -7.29 -22.70 -9.74
N ILE A 10 -8.51 -22.68 -9.19
CA ILE A 10 -8.97 -21.59 -8.31
C ILE A 10 -8.14 -21.49 -7.02
N GLY A 11 -7.71 -22.63 -6.45
CA GLY A 11 -6.91 -22.63 -5.23
C GLY A 11 -5.49 -22.09 -5.40
N ASN A 12 -5.00 -22.04 -6.65
CA ASN A 12 -3.69 -21.50 -6.98
C ASN A 12 -3.75 -20.04 -7.48
N LEU A 13 -4.95 -19.46 -7.63
CA LEU A 13 -5.07 -18.08 -8.10
C LEU A 13 -4.73 -17.10 -6.96
N PRO A 14 -3.75 -16.21 -7.14
CA PRO A 14 -3.41 -15.23 -6.13
C PRO A 14 -4.53 -14.20 -5.96
N GLY A 15 -4.65 -13.64 -4.74
CA GLY A 15 -5.66 -12.61 -4.42
C GLY A 15 -7.10 -13.12 -4.27
N LEU A 16 -7.37 -14.41 -4.51
CA LEU A 16 -8.65 -15.04 -4.21
C LEU A 16 -8.75 -15.34 -2.70
N LEU A 17 -9.84 -14.90 -2.08
CA LEU A 17 -10.09 -15.15 -0.66
C LEU A 17 -10.52 -16.61 -0.43
N PRO A 18 -10.17 -17.22 0.72
CA PRO A 18 -10.55 -18.59 1.04
C PRO A 18 -12.06 -18.87 0.88
N GLU A 19 -12.91 -17.93 1.29
CA GLU A 19 -14.36 -18.06 1.23
C GLU A 19 -14.89 -18.06 -0.22
N MET A 20 -14.21 -17.33 -1.11
CA MET A 20 -14.51 -17.36 -2.54
C MET A 20 -14.11 -18.71 -3.15
N THR A 21 -12.94 -19.21 -2.78
CA THR A 21 -12.45 -20.53 -3.21
C THR A 21 -13.39 -21.65 -2.75
N GLU A 22 -13.85 -21.61 -1.50
CA GLU A 22 -14.84 -22.55 -0.98
C GLU A 22 -16.17 -22.48 -1.75
N SER A 23 -16.67 -21.28 -2.00
CA SER A 23 -17.92 -21.06 -2.75
C SER A 23 -17.83 -21.60 -4.18
N LEU A 24 -16.71 -21.32 -4.86
CA LEU A 24 -16.45 -21.79 -6.22
C LEU A 24 -16.24 -23.32 -6.27
N THR A 25 -15.62 -23.88 -5.24
CA THR A 25 -15.46 -25.33 -5.09
C THR A 25 -16.81 -26.03 -4.95
N ALA A 26 -17.74 -25.46 -4.16
CA ALA A 26 -19.06 -26.04 -3.92
C ALA A 26 -19.91 -26.13 -5.20
N ILE A 27 -19.75 -25.19 -6.14
CA ILE A 27 -20.49 -25.18 -7.40
C ILE A 27 -19.77 -25.90 -8.54
N ALA A 28 -18.49 -26.26 -8.37
CA ALA A 28 -17.62 -26.76 -9.43
C ALA A 28 -18.20 -27.98 -10.16
N SER A 29 -18.79 -28.93 -9.43
CA SER A 29 -19.39 -30.14 -10.01
C SER A 29 -20.71 -29.88 -10.75
N GLY A 30 -21.39 -28.76 -10.48
CA GLY A 30 -22.63 -28.37 -11.15
C GLY A 30 -22.40 -27.63 -12.47
N LEU A 31 -21.18 -27.15 -12.71
CA LEU A 31 -20.80 -26.49 -13.96
C LEU A 31 -20.50 -27.50 -15.06
N THR A 32 -20.67 -27.09 -16.30
CA THR A 32 -20.12 -27.80 -17.46
C THR A 32 -18.61 -27.56 -17.60
N ASP A 33 -17.96 -28.37 -18.43
CA ASP A 33 -16.54 -28.20 -18.77
C ASP A 33 -16.23 -26.82 -19.33
N GLN A 34 -17.12 -26.29 -20.18
CA GLN A 34 -16.96 -25.00 -20.84
C GLN A 34 -17.16 -23.84 -19.88
N GLU A 35 -18.14 -23.92 -18.98
CA GLU A 35 -18.36 -22.91 -17.94
C GLU A 35 -17.17 -22.83 -16.98
N ARG A 36 -16.57 -23.98 -16.61
CA ARG A 36 -15.33 -24.00 -15.82
C ARG A 36 -14.17 -23.30 -16.53
N GLU A 37 -14.04 -23.51 -17.84
CA GLU A 37 -13.00 -22.87 -18.65
C GLU A 37 -13.18 -21.35 -18.75
N ILE A 38 -14.41 -20.88 -18.97
CA ILE A 38 -14.72 -19.45 -18.99
C ILE A 38 -14.46 -18.83 -17.61
N ALA A 39 -14.94 -19.48 -16.54
CA ALA A 39 -14.77 -18.98 -15.18
C ALA A 39 -13.29 -18.85 -14.80
N ILE A 40 -12.43 -19.82 -15.14
CA ILE A 40 -10.98 -19.70 -14.88
C ILE A 40 -10.35 -18.57 -15.68
N ALA A 41 -10.74 -18.38 -16.95
CA ALA A 41 -10.20 -17.30 -17.76
C ALA A 41 -10.54 -15.92 -17.15
N GLU A 42 -11.79 -15.74 -16.70
CA GLU A 42 -12.23 -14.50 -16.06
C GLU A 42 -11.59 -14.29 -14.69
N LEU A 43 -11.54 -15.33 -13.85
CA LEU A 43 -10.93 -15.27 -12.51
C LEU A 43 -9.43 -14.99 -12.59
N THR A 44 -8.71 -15.58 -13.55
CA THR A 44 -7.28 -15.29 -13.78
C THR A 44 -7.06 -13.81 -14.07
N LYS A 45 -7.88 -13.23 -14.97
CA LYS A 45 -7.78 -11.81 -15.30
C LYS A 45 -8.02 -10.92 -14.07
N LEU A 46 -9.04 -11.23 -13.27
CA LEU A 46 -9.35 -10.47 -12.05
C LEU A 46 -8.24 -10.62 -10.99
N SER A 47 -7.67 -11.82 -10.85
CA SER A 47 -6.52 -12.11 -9.99
C SER A 47 -5.31 -11.26 -10.38
N ASP A 48 -4.95 -11.22 -11.67
CA ASP A 48 -3.82 -10.44 -12.17
C ASP A 48 -4.02 -8.93 -11.93
N GLU A 49 -5.25 -8.43 -12.12
CA GLU A 49 -5.60 -7.03 -11.81
C GLU A 49 -5.49 -6.72 -10.31
N ALA A 50 -5.89 -7.66 -9.45
CA ALA A 50 -5.80 -7.51 -8.00
C ALA A 50 -4.33 -7.45 -7.52
N VAL A 51 -3.50 -8.39 -7.98
CA VAL A 51 -2.06 -8.44 -7.66
C VAL A 51 -1.36 -7.16 -8.13
N THR A 52 -1.68 -6.69 -9.34
CA THR A 52 -1.10 -5.45 -9.87
C THR A 52 -1.43 -4.24 -9.00
N LYS A 53 -2.68 -4.13 -8.53
CA LYS A 53 -3.10 -3.05 -7.63
C LYS A 53 -2.46 -3.16 -6.25
N GLU A 54 -2.33 -4.38 -5.72
CA GLU A 54 -1.66 -4.63 -4.44
C GLU A 54 -0.21 -4.15 -4.47
N HIS A 55 0.55 -4.52 -5.50
CA HIS A 55 1.93 -4.05 -5.67
C HIS A 55 2.04 -2.52 -5.80
N ALA A 56 1.13 -1.88 -6.55
CA ALA A 56 1.12 -0.42 -6.67
C ALA A 56 0.86 0.27 -5.33
N ILE A 57 0.01 -0.32 -4.48
CA ILE A 57 -0.25 0.18 -3.12
C ILE A 57 0.98 0.01 -2.24
N GLU A 58 1.63 -1.16 -2.25
CA GLU A 58 2.86 -1.42 -1.50
C GLU A 58 3.98 -0.44 -1.88
N ASP A 59 4.17 -0.19 -3.17
CA ASP A 59 5.17 0.75 -3.67
C ASP A 59 4.87 2.20 -3.25
N ALA A 60 3.59 2.60 -3.28
CA ALA A 60 3.17 3.92 -2.79
C ALA A 60 3.46 4.09 -1.29
N PHE A 61 3.19 3.06 -0.48
CA PHE A 61 3.51 3.08 0.96
C PHE A 61 5.02 3.15 1.21
N ARG A 62 5.83 2.39 0.46
CA ARG A 62 7.31 2.45 0.56
C ARG A 62 7.86 3.84 0.18
N ALA A 63 7.33 4.45 -0.88
CA ALA A 63 7.71 5.79 -1.29
C ALA A 63 7.36 6.82 -0.20
N GLN A 64 6.17 6.71 0.40
CA GLN A 64 5.73 7.60 1.48
C GLN A 64 6.59 7.45 2.74
N ASP A 65 6.91 6.22 3.16
CA ASP A 65 7.80 5.96 4.31
C ASP A 65 9.21 6.54 4.08
N THR A 66 9.73 6.40 2.86
CA THR A 66 11.02 6.99 2.46
C THR A 66 10.98 8.53 2.53
N ALA A 67 9.91 9.15 2.03
CA ALA A 67 9.73 10.60 2.10
C ALA A 67 9.64 11.10 3.55
N LEU A 68 8.89 10.40 4.41
CA LEU A 68 8.77 10.71 5.84
C LEU A 68 10.12 10.60 6.56
N LYS A 69 10.90 9.55 6.29
CA LYS A 69 12.25 9.37 6.84
C LYS A 69 13.19 10.49 6.41
N THR A 70 13.16 10.89 5.14
CA THR A 70 13.95 12.02 4.61
C THR A 70 13.56 13.33 5.26
N PHE A 71 12.26 13.63 5.33
CA PHE A 71 11.74 14.83 6.01
C PHE A 71 12.23 14.90 7.47
N ARG A 72 12.12 13.79 8.20
CA ARG A 72 12.57 13.72 9.60
C ARG A 72 14.07 13.91 9.77
N LYS A 73 14.88 13.40 8.84
CA LYS A 73 16.36 13.50 8.93
C LYS A 73 16.89 14.87 8.52
N GLN A 74 16.28 15.53 7.53
CA GLN A 74 16.82 16.77 6.96
C GLN A 74 16.05 18.01 7.41
N ARG A 75 14.72 18.00 7.23
CA ARG A 75 13.89 19.20 7.43
C ARG A 75 13.63 19.50 8.90
N VAL A 76 13.47 18.47 9.75
CA VAL A 76 13.26 18.69 11.19
C VAL A 76 14.46 19.41 11.85
N PRO A 77 15.73 18.98 11.62
CA PRO A 77 16.88 19.74 12.11
C PRO A 77 16.98 21.16 11.58
N GLU A 78 16.72 21.39 10.28
CA GLU A 78 16.70 22.73 9.69
C GLU A 78 15.67 23.64 10.36
N ILE A 79 14.44 23.14 10.56
CA ILE A 79 13.38 23.89 11.23
C ILE A 79 13.79 24.21 12.66
N LYS A 80 14.36 23.25 13.40
CA LYS A 80 14.88 23.50 14.76
C LYS A 80 15.95 24.60 14.76
N ALA A 81 16.90 24.55 13.83
CA ALA A 81 17.96 25.55 13.73
C ALA A 81 17.39 26.96 13.42
N ILE A 82 16.39 27.04 12.54
CA ILE A 82 15.71 28.31 12.23
C ILE A 82 14.99 28.87 13.45
N VAL A 83 14.25 28.03 14.19
CA VAL A 83 13.54 28.43 15.41
C VAL A 83 14.52 28.93 16.46
N THR A 84 15.57 28.17 16.75
CA THR A 84 16.59 28.57 17.74
C THR A 84 17.27 29.88 17.34
N LYS A 85 17.62 30.06 16.06
CA LYS A 85 18.23 31.31 15.58
C LYS A 85 17.30 32.50 15.73
N LYS A 86 16.00 32.30 15.51
CA LYS A 86 14.99 33.36 15.69
C LYS A 86 14.83 33.72 17.17
N GLU A 87 14.69 32.74 18.05
CA GLU A 87 14.60 32.95 19.50
C GLU A 87 15.81 33.73 20.04
N GLN A 88 17.00 33.39 19.55
CA GLN A 88 18.24 34.06 19.94
C GLN A 88 18.28 35.51 19.43
N SER A 89 17.88 35.75 18.17
CA SER A 89 17.78 37.10 17.61
C SER A 89 16.78 37.99 18.36
N ASP A 90 15.65 37.43 18.78
CA ASP A 90 14.64 38.16 19.54
C ASP A 90 15.16 38.50 20.96
N ALA A 91 15.89 37.59 21.59
CA ALA A 91 16.54 37.82 22.88
C ALA A 91 17.63 38.91 22.82
N ASP A 92 18.48 38.89 21.80
CA ASP A 92 19.53 39.90 21.58
C ASP A 92 18.94 41.30 21.36
N MET A 93 17.81 41.39 20.65
CA MET A 93 17.08 42.65 20.44
C MET A 93 16.53 43.22 21.75
N LEU A 94 15.97 42.37 22.62
CA LEU A 94 15.46 42.79 23.93
C LEU A 94 16.59 43.28 24.83
N LEU A 95 17.72 42.56 24.87
CA LEU A 95 18.90 42.95 25.65
C LEU A 95 19.47 44.30 25.19
N SER A 96 19.62 44.51 23.88
CA SER A 96 20.10 45.80 23.35
C SER A 96 19.16 46.98 23.63
N THR A 97 17.85 46.72 23.75
CA THR A 97 16.87 47.75 24.13
C THR A 97 16.99 48.12 25.61
N ILE A 98 17.30 47.14 26.48
CA ILE A 98 17.55 47.37 27.90
C ILE A 98 18.86 48.16 28.11
N ASP A 99 19.93 47.81 27.41
CA ASP A 99 21.23 48.49 27.51
C ASP A 99 21.19 49.95 27.03
N ALA A 100 20.17 50.34 26.26
CA ALA A 100 19.97 51.68 25.73
C ALA A 100 19.12 52.61 26.63
N LEU A 101 18.59 52.11 27.76
CA LEU A 101 17.83 52.85 28.77
C LEU A 101 18.70 53.30 29.94
#